data_AF-A0A084AS55-F1
#
_entry.id   AF-A0A084AS55-F1
#
_cell.length_a   1.000
_cell.length_b   1.000
_cell.length_c   1.000
_cell.angle_alpha   90.00
_cell.angle_beta   90.00
_cell.angle_gamma   90.00
#
_symmetry.space_group_name_H-M   'P 1'
#
loop_
_entity.id
_entity.type
_entity.pdbx_description
1 polymer ?
#
loop_
_entity_poly.entity_id
_entity_poly.type
_entity_poly.pdbx_seq_one_letter_code
_entity_poly.pdbx_strand_id
1 'polypeptide(L)'
;MAAGFDLSAYACAHPPRHLWRVTHPGSQSRRDDATLDLVAADGARALASEADVKTAVRDHVVGLNRRPSCFLSAFADEHHARRWAKQRAGPDYAIVLLEIDTALLTPDALVFALRGLAGRLGISCPYADDEFLILRRIPIQAQVRETDLAEMLGKGAKSLPLPPAPAPSGAAALTPAAAAAAAASDRAAAHFTVPRWTP
;
A
#
# COMPACT_ATOMS: atom_id res chain seq x y z
N MET A 1 -11.74 31.92 14.21
CA MET A 1 -12.14 30.61 13.65
C MET A 1 -10.91 29.74 13.63
N ALA A 2 -10.89 28.61 14.35
CA ALA A 2 -9.78 27.68 14.25
C ALA A 2 -9.77 27.14 12.80
N ALA A 3 -8.66 27.29 12.09
CA ALA A 3 -8.49 26.63 10.81
C ALA A 3 -8.65 25.12 11.07
N GLY A 4 -9.64 24.49 10.43
CA GLY A 4 -9.84 23.06 10.53
C GLY A 4 -8.59 22.33 10.02
N PHE A 5 -8.30 21.17 10.60
CA PHE A 5 -7.21 20.32 10.11
C PHE A 5 -7.50 19.89 8.67
N ASP A 6 -6.56 20.13 7.77
CA ASP A 6 -6.64 19.74 6.36
C ASP A 6 -5.55 18.71 6.04
N LEU A 7 -5.99 17.46 5.85
CA LEU A 7 -5.09 16.37 5.47
C LEU A 7 -4.50 16.57 4.06
N SER A 8 -5.24 17.21 3.15
CA SER A 8 -4.81 17.39 1.77
C SER A 8 -3.63 18.36 1.65
N ALA A 9 -3.45 19.28 2.60
CA ALA A 9 -2.25 20.12 2.72
C ALA A 9 -0.96 19.31 2.88
N TYR A 10 -1.06 18.05 3.32
CA TYR A 10 0.07 17.13 3.40
C TYR A 10 0.37 16.39 2.09
N ALA A 11 -0.58 16.31 1.15
CA ALA A 11 -0.40 15.56 -0.08
C ALA A 11 0.61 16.21 -1.03
N CYS A 12 1.18 15.41 -1.92
CA CYS A 12 1.98 15.88 -3.04
C CYS A 12 1.08 16.55 -4.07
N ALA A 13 1.41 17.79 -4.45
CA ALA A 13 0.73 18.47 -5.55
C ALA A 13 0.98 17.79 -6.91
N HIS A 14 2.17 17.22 -7.10
CA HIS A 14 2.60 16.59 -8.35
C HIS A 14 3.34 15.28 -8.05
N PRO A 15 2.64 14.15 -7.80
CA PRO A 15 3.31 12.87 -7.65
C PRO A 15 3.97 12.44 -8.97
N PRO A 16 5.02 11.60 -8.93
CA PRO A 16 5.57 10.97 -10.13
C PRO A 16 4.49 10.25 -10.93
N ARG A 17 4.60 10.27 -12.27
CA ARG A 17 3.60 9.64 -13.15
C ARG A 17 3.46 8.13 -12.89
N HIS A 18 4.59 7.47 -12.62
CA HIS A 18 4.64 6.04 -12.33
C HIS A 18 5.20 5.83 -10.92
N LEU A 19 4.59 4.90 -10.19
CA LEU A 19 5.09 4.40 -8.92
C LEU A 19 5.13 2.87 -8.95
N TRP A 20 6.04 2.26 -8.20
CA TRP A 20 6.23 0.81 -8.15
C TRP A 20 6.00 0.29 -6.74
N ARG A 21 5.00 -0.57 -6.59
CA ARG A 21 4.66 -1.21 -5.31
C ARG A 21 5.08 -2.66 -5.29
N VAL A 22 5.77 -3.06 -4.23
CA VAL A 22 6.04 -4.48 -3.94
C VAL A 22 4.92 -5.04 -3.07
N THR A 23 4.26 -6.09 -3.56
CA THR A 23 3.23 -6.84 -2.83
C THR A 23 3.76 -8.24 -2.49
N HIS A 24 3.56 -8.67 -1.25
CA HIS A 24 3.93 -9.97 -0.73
C HIS A 24 2.97 -10.38 0.42
N PRO A 25 2.95 -11.64 0.90
CA PRO A 25 2.05 -12.10 1.98
C PRO A 25 2.12 -11.31 3.30
N GLY A 26 3.19 -10.55 3.53
CA GLY A 26 3.36 -9.68 4.69
C GLY A 26 3.04 -8.20 4.42
N SER A 27 2.61 -7.86 3.20
CA SER A 27 2.19 -6.51 2.87
C SER A 27 0.94 -6.14 3.67
N GLN A 28 0.90 -4.92 4.17
CA GLN A 28 -0.27 -4.39 4.91
C GLN A 28 -1.37 -3.94 3.93
N SER A 29 -1.76 -4.84 3.02
CA SER A 29 -2.77 -4.62 1.98
C SER A 29 -3.41 -5.92 1.54
N ARG A 30 -4.61 -5.84 0.96
CA ARG A 30 -5.28 -6.96 0.29
C ARG A 30 -5.90 -6.50 -1.02
N ARG A 31 -6.21 -7.43 -1.91
CA ARG A 31 -7.13 -7.14 -3.02
C ARG A 31 -8.57 -7.15 -2.50
N ASP A 32 -9.37 -6.24 -3.01
CA ASP A 32 -10.83 -6.30 -2.88
C ASP A 32 -11.38 -7.28 -3.92
N ASP A 33 -12.19 -8.26 -3.50
CA ASP A 33 -12.66 -9.31 -4.41
C ASP A 33 -13.68 -8.80 -5.44
N ALA A 34 -14.41 -7.73 -5.13
CA ALA A 34 -15.46 -7.20 -5.99
C ALA A 34 -14.91 -6.22 -7.03
N THR A 35 -13.92 -5.39 -6.65
CA THR A 35 -13.38 -4.35 -7.54
C THR A 35 -11.98 -4.66 -8.07
N LEU A 36 -11.29 -5.62 -7.46
CA LEU A 36 -9.87 -5.94 -7.69
C LEU A 36 -8.90 -4.80 -7.33
N ASP A 37 -9.41 -3.78 -6.65
CA ASP A 37 -8.61 -2.69 -6.10
C ASP A 37 -7.64 -3.23 -5.05
N LEU A 38 -6.48 -2.60 -4.95
CA LEU A 38 -5.59 -2.85 -3.84
C LEU A 38 -5.94 -1.92 -2.70
N VAL A 39 -6.35 -2.49 -1.56
CA VAL A 39 -6.79 -1.73 -0.39
C VAL A 39 -5.82 -1.94 0.78
N ALA A 40 -5.61 -0.88 1.55
CA ALA A 40 -4.79 -0.91 2.76
C ALA A 40 -5.45 -1.81 3.83
N ALA A 41 -4.63 -2.43 4.69
CA ALA A 41 -5.12 -3.32 5.74
C ALA A 41 -6.06 -2.60 6.73
N ASP A 42 -5.82 -1.31 6.99
CA ASP A 42 -6.67 -0.43 7.81
C ASP A 42 -7.26 0.72 6.97
N GLY A 43 -8.20 0.41 6.09
CA GLY A 43 -8.88 1.41 5.25
C GLY A 43 -9.78 2.39 6.04
N ALA A 44 -10.15 2.05 7.28
CA ALA A 44 -11.11 2.80 8.07
C ALA A 44 -10.48 3.82 9.04
N ARG A 45 -9.14 3.83 9.16
CA ARG A 45 -8.44 4.77 10.05
C ARG A 45 -8.84 6.22 9.78
N ALA A 46 -9.34 6.88 10.81
CA ALA A 46 -9.60 8.31 10.80
C ALA A 46 -8.28 9.08 10.98
N LEU A 47 -8.08 10.10 10.14
CA LEU A 47 -6.94 11.02 10.20
C LEU A 47 -7.51 12.43 10.36
N ALA A 48 -8.01 12.73 11.56
CA ALA A 48 -8.77 13.96 11.84
C ALA A 48 -7.89 15.09 12.42
N SER A 49 -6.64 14.78 12.76
CA SER A 49 -5.67 15.72 13.29
C SER A 49 -4.25 15.39 12.82
N GLU A 50 -3.34 16.36 12.94
CA GLU A 50 -1.92 16.14 12.66
C GLU A 50 -1.32 15.04 13.56
N ALA A 51 -1.79 14.95 14.81
CA ALA A 51 -1.39 13.90 15.73
C ALA A 51 -1.79 12.50 15.23
N ASP A 52 -2.97 12.36 14.62
CA ASP A 52 -3.42 11.10 14.02
C ASP A 52 -2.55 10.72 12.83
N VAL A 53 -2.24 11.67 11.94
CA VAL A 53 -1.33 11.44 10.79
C VAL A 53 0.05 11.03 11.27
N LYS A 54 0.62 11.77 12.23
CA LYS A 54 1.92 11.45 12.81
C LYS A 54 1.96 10.06 13.40
N THR A 55 0.91 9.66 14.10
CA THR A 55 0.79 8.31 14.67
C THR A 55 0.68 7.26 13.57
N ALA A 56 -0.14 7.50 12.55
CA ALA A 56 -0.33 6.57 11.44
C ALA A 56 0.96 6.37 10.62
N VAL A 57 1.70 7.43 10.34
CA VAL A 57 2.98 7.36 9.63
C VAL A 57 4.02 6.64 10.48
N ARG A 58 4.10 6.93 11.79
CA ARG A 58 5.00 6.21 12.70
C ARG A 58 4.70 4.72 12.77
N ASP A 59 3.42 4.35 12.94
CA ASP A 59 3.01 2.95 12.95
C ASP A 59 3.38 2.24 11.64
N HIS A 60 3.31 2.96 10.51
CA HIS A 60 3.63 2.43 9.19
C HIS A 60 5.14 2.20 8.98
N VAL A 61 5.99 3.17 9.35
CA VAL A 61 7.44 3.09 9.06
C VAL A 61 8.25 2.33 10.10
N VAL A 62 7.76 2.17 11.33
CA VAL A 62 8.49 1.47 12.40
C VAL A 62 8.34 -0.05 12.22
N GLY A 63 9.29 -0.65 11.51
CA GLY A 63 9.31 -2.04 11.01
C GLY A 63 9.25 -3.20 12.02
N LEU A 64 8.90 -2.95 13.29
CA LEU A 64 8.59 -3.99 14.28
C LEU A 64 7.08 -4.14 14.51
N ASN A 65 6.28 -3.14 14.13
CA ASN A 65 4.85 -3.16 14.33
C ASN A 65 4.16 -3.72 13.09
N ARG A 66 3.69 -4.97 13.16
CA ARG A 66 2.75 -5.55 12.19
C ARG A 66 1.34 -4.93 12.29
N ARG A 67 1.24 -3.68 12.75
CA ARG A 67 -0.04 -2.99 12.89
C ARG A 67 -0.59 -2.74 11.48
N PRO A 68 -1.87 -3.07 11.22
CA PRO A 68 -2.52 -2.68 9.99
C PRO A 68 -2.36 -1.18 9.73
N SER A 69 -1.88 -0.82 8.54
CA SER A 69 -1.75 0.56 8.12
C SER A 69 -2.85 0.96 7.14
N CYS A 70 -3.19 2.23 7.15
CA CYS A 70 -4.05 2.88 6.16
C CYS A 70 -3.28 3.31 4.89
N PHE A 71 -1.96 3.10 4.84
CA PHE A 71 -1.12 3.49 3.71
C PHE A 71 -0.67 2.29 2.88
N LEU A 72 -0.54 2.54 1.58
CA LEU A 72 0.07 1.65 0.61
C LEU A 72 1.39 2.28 0.16
N SER A 73 2.53 1.74 0.61
CA SER A 73 3.86 2.13 0.10
C SER A 73 4.03 1.83 -1.39
N ALA A 74 4.64 2.76 -2.10
CA ALA A 74 5.18 2.58 -3.43
C ALA A 74 6.48 3.37 -3.57
N PHE A 75 7.32 3.02 -4.53
CA PHE A 75 8.59 3.67 -4.80
C PHE A 75 8.51 4.48 -6.10
N ALA A 76 9.24 5.59 -6.18
CA ALA A 76 9.40 6.33 -7.44
C ALA A 76 10.50 5.77 -8.35
N ASP A 77 11.29 4.80 -7.88
CA ASP A 77 12.35 4.14 -8.64
C ASP A 77 12.05 2.63 -8.78
N GLU A 78 11.84 2.17 -10.01
CA GLU A 78 11.59 0.76 -10.32
C GLU A 78 12.74 -0.15 -9.89
N HIS A 79 13.99 0.27 -10.12
CA HIS A 79 15.17 -0.50 -9.74
C HIS A 79 15.26 -0.65 -8.22
N HIS A 80 14.92 0.39 -7.46
CA HIS A 80 14.82 0.33 -6.01
C HIS A 80 13.74 -0.67 -5.58
N ALA A 81 12.53 -0.57 -6.13
CA ALA A 81 11.45 -1.51 -5.84
C ALA A 81 11.83 -2.96 -6.17
N ARG A 82 12.49 -3.20 -7.31
CA ARG A 82 13.00 -4.52 -7.70
C ARG A 82 14.07 -5.04 -6.75
N ARG A 83 15.03 -4.21 -6.33
CA ARG A 83 16.04 -4.61 -5.33
C ARG A 83 15.36 -5.00 -4.01
N TRP A 84 14.39 -4.20 -3.57
CA TRP A 84 13.62 -4.48 -2.35
C TRP A 84 12.84 -5.80 -2.44
N ALA A 85 12.14 -6.03 -3.55
CA ALA A 85 11.45 -7.29 -3.82
C ALA A 85 12.39 -8.50 -3.76
N LYS A 86 13.57 -8.42 -4.40
CA LYS A 86 14.57 -9.49 -4.40
C LYS A 86 15.13 -9.76 -3.00
N GLN A 87 15.35 -8.74 -2.18
CA GLN A 87 15.82 -8.90 -0.79
C GLN A 87 14.77 -9.57 0.12
N ARG A 88 13.48 -9.44 -0.20
CA ARG A 88 12.38 -10.06 0.54
C ARG A 88 11.98 -11.43 0.01
N ALA A 89 12.60 -11.89 -1.09
CA ALA A 89 12.33 -13.19 -1.66
C ALA A 89 12.63 -14.30 -0.64
N GLY A 90 11.61 -15.08 -0.32
CA GLY A 90 11.72 -16.33 0.42
C GLY A 90 11.14 -17.47 -0.42
N PRO A 91 11.43 -18.73 -0.08
CA PRO A 91 11.01 -19.91 -0.86
C PRO A 91 9.49 -19.97 -1.10
N ASP A 92 8.69 -19.42 -0.18
CA ASP A 92 7.22 -19.48 -0.23
C ASP A 92 6.54 -18.11 -0.45
N TYR A 93 7.32 -17.05 -0.74
CA TYR A 93 6.76 -15.71 -0.89
C TYR A 93 6.42 -15.43 -2.36
N ALA A 94 5.13 -15.43 -2.68
CA ALA A 94 4.63 -14.83 -3.91
C ALA A 94 4.86 -13.31 -3.83
N ILE A 95 5.90 -12.82 -4.52
CA ILE A 95 6.21 -11.40 -4.62
C ILE A 95 5.79 -10.91 -6.00
N VAL A 96 5.01 -9.83 -6.01
CA VAL A 96 4.57 -9.13 -7.22
C VAL A 96 5.04 -7.68 -7.14
N LEU A 97 5.63 -7.21 -8.24
CA LEU A 97 5.89 -5.81 -8.47
C LEU A 97 4.74 -5.25 -9.32
N LEU A 98 4.05 -4.27 -8.76
CA LEU A 98 2.94 -3.58 -9.39
C LEU A 98 3.38 -2.19 -9.82
N GLU A 99 3.22 -1.88 -11.10
CA GLU A 99 3.34 -0.52 -11.64
C GLU A 99 2.00 0.20 -11.51
N ILE A 100 2.06 1.44 -11.02
CA ILE A 100 0.89 2.29 -10.74
C ILE A 100 1.01 3.56 -11.57
N ASP A 101 0.03 3.83 -12.43
CA ASP A 101 -0.11 5.14 -13.09
C ASP A 101 -0.90 6.08 -12.18
N THR A 102 -0.23 7.11 -11.66
CA THR A 102 -0.82 8.06 -10.71
C THR A 102 -1.88 8.97 -11.34
N ALA A 103 -1.89 9.11 -12.67
CA ALA A 103 -2.93 9.86 -13.38
C ALA A 103 -4.27 9.12 -13.44
N LEU A 104 -4.28 7.82 -13.15
CA LEU A 104 -5.48 6.97 -13.14
C LEU A 104 -6.00 6.71 -11.72
N LEU A 105 -5.38 7.30 -10.70
CA LEU A 105 -5.92 7.34 -9.34
C LEU A 105 -7.23 8.14 -9.30
N THR A 106 -8.04 7.89 -8.28
CA THR A 106 -9.27 8.67 -8.10
C THR A 106 -8.93 10.14 -7.79
N PRO A 107 -9.78 11.11 -8.17
CA PRO A 107 -9.49 12.53 -7.94
C PRO A 107 -9.28 12.92 -6.47
N ASP A 108 -9.82 12.13 -5.54
CA ASP A 108 -9.70 12.28 -4.09
C ASP A 108 -8.55 11.47 -3.48
N ALA A 109 -7.79 10.73 -4.29
CA ALA A 109 -6.67 9.94 -3.81
C ALA A 109 -5.56 10.84 -3.29
N LEU A 110 -5.16 10.62 -2.04
CA LEU A 110 -4.04 11.33 -1.42
C LEU A 110 -2.76 10.50 -1.54
N VAL A 111 -1.75 11.12 -2.15
CA VAL A 111 -0.41 10.57 -2.29
C VAL A 111 0.56 11.46 -1.53
N PHE A 112 1.40 10.89 -0.67
CA PHE A 112 2.35 11.62 0.16
C PHE A 112 3.78 11.17 -0.14
N ALA A 113 4.69 12.11 -0.41
CA ALA A 113 6.12 11.83 -0.43
C ALA A 113 6.58 11.61 1.02
N LEU A 114 7.08 10.42 1.34
CA LEU A 114 7.36 10.03 2.72
C LEU A 114 8.39 10.95 3.36
N ARG A 115 9.46 11.31 2.65
CA ARG A 115 10.49 12.22 3.16
C ARG A 115 9.91 13.58 3.58
N GLY A 116 9.10 14.20 2.71
CA GLY A 116 8.49 15.50 2.98
C GLY A 116 7.42 15.44 4.07
N LEU A 117 6.64 14.35 4.11
CA LEU A 117 5.66 14.10 5.16
C LEU A 117 6.33 13.89 6.52
N ALA A 118 7.33 13.02 6.59
CA ALA A 118 8.08 12.73 7.81
C ALA A 118 8.80 13.97 8.35
N GLY A 119 9.40 14.78 7.46
CA GLY A 119 10.03 16.04 7.82
C GLY A 119 9.05 17.02 8.50
N ARG A 120 7.86 17.22 7.91
CA ARG A 120 6.82 18.08 8.49
C ARG A 120 6.29 17.57 9.82
N LEU A 121 6.17 16.25 9.97
CA LEU A 121 5.66 15.64 11.20
C LEU A 121 6.73 15.42 12.28
N GLY A 122 8.00 15.75 12.00
CA GLY A 122 9.12 15.50 12.92
C GLY A 122 9.31 14.00 13.20
N ILE A 123 9.25 13.18 12.16
CA ILE A 123 9.48 11.73 12.22
C ILE A 123 10.85 11.45 11.59
N SER A 124 11.73 10.76 12.33
CA SER A 124 12.99 10.28 11.77
C SER A 124 12.74 9.03 10.93
N CYS A 125 13.00 9.12 9.63
CA CYS A 125 12.87 8.01 8.69
C CYS A 125 14.02 8.10 7.65
N PRO A 126 15.18 7.48 7.92
CA PRO A 126 16.36 7.64 7.07
C PRO A 126 16.26 6.93 5.71
N TYR A 127 15.21 6.14 5.48
CA TYR A 127 15.01 5.35 4.25
C TYR A 127 13.86 5.91 3.36
N ALA A 128 13.47 7.16 3.58
CA ALA A 128 12.25 7.75 3.00
C ALA A 128 12.39 8.35 1.59
N ASP A 129 13.59 8.34 1.00
CA ASP A 129 13.95 9.23 -0.12
C ASP A 129 13.18 8.96 -1.41
N ASP A 130 12.81 7.71 -1.69
CA ASP A 130 12.05 7.33 -2.89
C ASP A 130 10.65 6.79 -2.58
N GLU A 131 10.23 6.80 -1.32
CA GLU A 131 8.99 6.18 -0.88
C GLU A 131 7.81 7.16 -0.88
N PHE A 132 6.69 6.69 -1.41
CA PHE A 132 5.41 7.38 -1.47
C PHE A 132 4.35 6.56 -0.76
N LEU A 133 3.51 7.22 0.01
CA LEU A 133 2.36 6.62 0.69
C LEU A 133 1.09 6.99 -0.04
N ILE A 134 0.36 5.99 -0.53
CA ILE A 134 -0.98 6.17 -1.11
C ILE A 134 -2.01 5.83 -0.03
N LEU A 135 -2.96 6.74 0.21
CA LEU A 135 -3.96 6.54 1.26
C LEU A 135 -5.06 5.56 0.80
N ARG A 136 -5.27 4.52 1.61
CA ARG A 136 -6.39 3.55 1.58
C ARG A 136 -6.51 2.65 0.35
N ARG A 137 -6.40 3.17 -0.87
CA ARG A 137 -6.79 2.43 -2.08
C ARG A 137 -5.97 2.82 -3.30
N ILE A 138 -5.60 1.81 -4.09
CA ILE A 138 -5.14 1.95 -5.48
C ILE A 138 -6.16 1.21 -6.35
N PRO A 139 -6.91 1.91 -7.19
CA PRO A 139 -7.95 1.27 -7.97
C PRO A 139 -7.38 0.42 -9.12
N ILE A 140 -8.09 -0.60 -9.57
CA ILE A 140 -7.61 -1.55 -10.60
C ILE A 140 -7.18 -0.85 -11.89
N GLN A 141 -7.86 0.22 -12.33
CA GLN A 141 -7.46 0.94 -13.55
C GLN A 141 -6.11 1.65 -13.42
N ALA A 142 -5.65 1.95 -12.20
CA ALA A 142 -4.32 2.53 -11.98
C ALA A 142 -3.22 1.48 -11.93
N GLN A 143 -3.58 0.19 -11.82
CA GLN A 143 -2.66 -0.94 -11.82
C GLN A 143 -2.33 -1.30 -13.27
N VAL A 144 -1.26 -0.73 -13.82
CA VAL A 144 -1.00 -0.82 -15.28
C VAL A 144 -0.20 -2.06 -15.67
N ARG A 145 0.63 -2.59 -14.77
CA ARG A 145 1.44 -3.78 -15.02
C ARG A 145 1.76 -4.52 -13.74
N GLU A 146 1.68 -5.84 -13.79
CA GLU A 146 2.20 -6.73 -12.75
C GLU A 146 3.36 -7.55 -13.28
N THR A 147 4.40 -7.68 -12.47
CA THR A 147 5.59 -8.49 -12.76
C THR A 147 5.85 -9.39 -11.56
N ASP A 148 5.81 -10.69 -11.76
CA ASP A 148 6.12 -11.65 -10.70
C ASP A 148 7.63 -11.78 -10.44
N LEU A 149 7.99 -12.41 -9.33
CA LEU A 149 9.39 -12.62 -8.96
C LEU A 149 10.20 -13.41 -10.00
N ALA A 150 9.59 -14.36 -10.70
CA ALA A 150 10.30 -15.17 -11.70
C ALA A 150 10.70 -14.30 -12.91
N GLU A 151 9.78 -13.46 -13.40
CA GLU A 151 10.06 -12.46 -14.44
C GLU A 151 11.09 -11.43 -13.96
N MET A 152 10.99 -10.94 -12.72
CA MET A 152 11.99 -10.02 -12.13
C MET A 152 13.41 -10.62 -12.04
N LEU A 153 13.52 -11.94 -11.95
CA LEU A 153 14.78 -12.70 -11.90
C LEU A 153 15.26 -13.18 -13.27
N GLY A 154 14.52 -12.89 -14.35
CA GLY A 154 14.85 -13.35 -15.71
C GLY A 154 14.67 -14.86 -15.92
N LYS A 155 13.90 -15.53 -15.04
CA LYS A 155 13.63 -16.96 -15.10
C LYS A 155 12.26 -17.21 -15.74
N GLY A 156 12.17 -17.05 -17.07
CA GLY A 156 11.02 -17.46 -17.89
C GLY A 156 9.73 -16.65 -17.68
N ALA A 157 9.46 -15.72 -18.60
CA ALA A 157 8.28 -14.86 -18.55
C ALA A 157 6.97 -15.61 -18.85
N LYS A 158 5.98 -15.42 -17.98
CA LYS A 158 4.58 -15.32 -18.38
C LYS A 158 4.03 -14.07 -17.71
N SER A 159 3.97 -12.97 -18.45
CA SER A 159 3.14 -11.83 -18.07
C SER A 159 1.71 -12.35 -17.86
N LEU A 160 1.24 -12.36 -16.62
CA LEU A 160 -0.17 -12.66 -16.35
C LEU A 160 -0.98 -11.43 -16.75
N PRO A 161 -1.89 -11.54 -17.72
CA PRO A 161 -2.81 -10.46 -18.00
C PRO A 161 -3.65 -10.22 -16.75
N LEU A 162 -3.84 -8.94 -16.41
CA LEU A 162 -4.78 -8.54 -15.36
C LEU A 162 -6.14 -9.16 -15.67
N PRO A 163 -6.86 -9.70 -14.67
CA PRO A 163 -8.23 -10.11 -14.87
C PRO A 163 -9.04 -8.92 -15.41
N PRO A 164 -9.92 -9.14 -16.41
CA PRO A 164 -10.75 -8.07 -16.94
C PRO A 164 -11.58 -7.46 -15.81
N ALA A 165 -11.70 -6.14 -15.79
CA ALA A 165 -12.52 -5.44 -14.83
C ALA A 165 -13.96 -6.00 -14.83
N PRO A 166 -14.59 -6.20 -13.66
CA PRO A 166 -15.97 -6.66 -13.61
C PRO A 166 -16.87 -5.62 -14.29
N ALA A 167 -17.80 -6.12 -15.12
CA ALA A 167 -18.81 -5.27 -15.75
C ALA A 167 -19.63 -4.51 -14.69
N PRO A 168 -20.05 -3.27 -14.94
CA PRO A 168 -20.88 -2.53 -14.01
C PRO A 168 -22.20 -3.27 -13.80
N SER A 169 -22.35 -3.95 -12.68
CA SER A 169 -23.62 -4.57 -12.30
C SER A 169 -24.60 -3.46 -11.96
N GLY A 170 -25.68 -3.40 -12.73
CA GLY A 170 -26.78 -2.47 -12.52
C GLY A 170 -27.34 -2.56 -11.10
N ALA A 171 -27.83 -1.42 -10.62
CA ALA A 171 -28.38 -1.24 -9.30
C ALA A 171 -29.47 -2.29 -8.99
N ALA A 172 -29.24 -3.08 -7.95
CA ALA A 172 -30.29 -3.84 -7.28
C ALA A 172 -30.33 -3.40 -5.82
N ALA A 173 -31.53 -3.01 -5.39
CA ALA A 173 -31.82 -2.33 -4.15
C ALA A 173 -31.49 -3.15 -2.90
N LEU A 174 -31.12 -2.41 -1.85
CA LEU A 174 -30.95 -2.87 -0.48
C LEU A 174 -32.21 -3.56 0.05
N THR A 175 -32.05 -4.71 0.70
CA THR A 175 -32.85 -5.10 1.86
C THR A 175 -31.94 -5.68 2.96
N PRO A 176 -32.16 -5.36 4.24
CA PRO A 176 -31.27 -5.79 5.32
C PRO A 176 -31.79 -7.07 5.97
N ALA A 177 -30.94 -8.10 6.09
CA ALA A 177 -31.14 -9.16 7.07
C ALA A 177 -29.83 -9.91 7.38
N ALA A 178 -29.65 -10.18 8.67
CA ALA A 178 -28.75 -11.16 9.28
C ALA A 178 -27.25 -10.82 9.35
N ALA A 179 -26.91 -10.01 10.35
CA ALA A 179 -25.65 -10.09 11.05
C ALA A 179 -25.66 -11.27 12.04
N ALA A 180 -24.70 -12.19 11.93
CA ALA A 180 -24.03 -12.87 13.04
C ALA A 180 -23.13 -14.00 12.52
N ALA A 181 -21.83 -13.92 12.81
CA ALA A 181 -21.08 -14.92 13.59
C ALA A 181 -19.59 -14.82 13.26
N ALA A 182 -18.83 -14.45 14.29
CA ALA A 182 -17.39 -14.55 14.34
C ALA A 182 -16.95 -16.03 14.39
N ALA A 183 -15.79 -16.35 13.81
CA ALA A 183 -14.98 -17.47 14.26
C ALA A 183 -13.50 -17.16 14.08
N ALA A 184 -12.79 -17.23 15.19
CA ALA A 184 -11.36 -17.07 15.31
C ALA A 184 -10.59 -18.16 14.55
N SER A 185 -9.38 -17.84 14.09
CA SER A 185 -8.37 -18.88 13.91
C SER A 185 -7.01 -18.35 14.35
N ASP A 186 -6.61 -18.90 15.49
CA ASP A 186 -5.31 -18.84 16.12
C ASP A 186 -4.28 -19.48 15.20
N ARG A 187 -3.19 -18.78 14.89
CA ARG A 187 -2.01 -19.43 14.26
C ARG A 187 -0.73 -18.75 14.69
N ALA A 188 -0.07 -19.43 15.62
CA ALA A 188 1.33 -19.38 16.03
C ALA A 188 2.18 -18.27 15.40
N ALA A 189 2.52 -17.28 16.22
CA ALA A 189 3.55 -16.30 15.90
C ALA A 189 4.93 -16.99 15.84
N ALA A 190 5.39 -17.32 14.63
CA ALA A 190 6.79 -17.65 14.42
C ALA A 190 7.63 -16.38 14.67
N HIS A 191 8.47 -16.42 15.72
CA HIS A 191 9.47 -15.41 16.00
C HIS A 191 10.42 -15.27 14.79
N PHE A 192 10.42 -14.09 14.17
CA PHE A 192 11.30 -13.78 13.05
C PHE A 192 12.23 -12.63 13.43
N THR A 193 13.53 -12.88 13.38
CA THR A 193 14.59 -11.91 13.65
C THR A 193 14.98 -11.23 12.34
N VAL A 194 14.90 -9.89 12.29
CA VAL A 194 15.36 -9.10 11.14
C VAL A 194 16.86 -8.82 11.32
N PRO A 195 17.71 -8.96 10.28
CA PRO A 195 19.13 -8.60 10.37
C PRO A 195 19.30 -7.11 10.68
N ARG A 196 20.20 -6.78 11.60
CA ARG A 196 20.63 -5.41 11.85
C ARG A 196 21.41 -4.90 10.64
N TRP A 197 20.94 -3.81 10.05
CA TRP A 197 21.70 -3.04 9.06
C TRP A 197 22.87 -2.35 9.76
N THR A 198 24.08 -2.56 9.23
CA THR A 198 25.25 -1.74 9.54
C THR A 198 25.45 -0.75 8.38
N PRO A 199 25.86 0.50 8.69
CA PRO A 199 25.95 1.59 7.71
C PRO A 199 27.02 1.37 6.64
#